data_AF-A0A5E9ART2-F1
#
_entry.id   AF-A0A5E9ART2-F1
#
_cell.length_a   1.000
_cell.length_b   1.000
_cell.length_c   1.000
_cell.angle_alpha   90.00
_cell.angle_beta   90.00
_cell.angle_gamma   90.00
#
_symmetry.space_group_name_H-M   'P 1'
#
loop_
_entity.id
_entity.type
_entity.pdbx_description
1 polymer ?
#
loop_
_entity_poly.entity_id
_entity_poly.type
_entity_poly.pdbx_seq_one_letter_code
_entity_poly.pdbx_strand_id
1 'polypeptide(L)'
;KTYTETRFNFGNRNGYGATATTTGGGTALLGNPAGNKSVSLNFAWIQLGGLRVGKDESAFNTFIGYAGNVIQDTIVPYGDFDTNVVQYYFDAGNGFSA
;
A
#
# COMPACT_ATOMS: atom_id res chain seq x y z
N LYS A 1 9.80 -8.26 -17.41
CA LYS A 1 10.03 -7.42 -16.20
C LYS A 1 9.04 -7.83 -15.12
N THR A 2 9.44 -7.75 -13.85
CA THR A 2 8.59 -8.13 -12.71
C THR A 2 8.73 -7.03 -11.66
N TYR A 3 7.64 -6.69 -10.99
CA TYR A 3 7.64 -5.71 -9.90
C TYR A 3 6.78 -6.20 -8.75
N THR A 4 7.22 -5.95 -7.53
CA THR A 4 6.47 -6.28 -6.33
C THR A 4 6.82 -5.28 -5.24
N GLU A 5 5.79 -4.79 -4.55
CA GLU A 5 5.93 -3.94 -3.37
C GLU A 5 5.11 -4.54 -2.23
N THR A 6 5.83 -5.02 -1.22
CA THR A 6 5.27 -5.55 0.02
C THR A 6 5.71 -4.66 1.18
N ARG A 7 4.77 -4.25 2.02
CA ARG A 7 5.05 -3.46 3.22
C ARG A 7 4.83 -4.29 4.48
N PHE A 8 5.87 -4.37 5.29
CA PHE A 8 5.80 -4.92 6.64
C PHE A 8 5.60 -3.77 7.62
N ASN A 9 4.50 -3.81 8.35
CA ASN A 9 4.11 -2.73 9.25
C ASN A 9 4.38 -3.13 10.70
N PHE A 10 4.85 -2.18 11.49
CA PHE A 10 5.08 -2.32 12.93
C PHE A 10 4.35 -1.21 13.65
N GLY A 11 3.92 -1.47 14.88
CA GLY A 11 3.32 -0.43 15.70
C GLY A 11 2.97 -0.91 17.08
N ASN A 12 2.71 0.05 17.95
CA ASN A 12 2.17 -0.21 19.27
C ASN A 12 0.64 -0.14 19.23
N ARG A 13 -0.02 -0.26 20.38
CA ARG A 13 -1.45 -0.03 20.53
C ARG A 13 -1.68 1.43 20.94
N ASN A 14 -2.89 1.95 20.81
CA ASN A 14 -3.24 3.24 21.42
C ASN A 14 -3.54 3.05 22.92
N GLY A 15 -2.59 2.48 23.66
CA GLY A 15 -2.70 2.27 25.10
C GLY A 15 -2.17 3.49 25.85
N TYR A 16 -2.96 4.03 26.78
CA TYR A 16 -2.48 5.03 27.74
C TYR A 16 -1.38 4.41 28.61
N GLY A 17 -0.33 5.18 28.90
CA GLY A 17 0.70 4.76 29.86
C GLY A 17 0.04 4.59 31.22
N ALA A 18 -0.15 3.34 31.64
CA ALA A 18 -0.65 3.03 32.97
C ALA A 18 0.52 2.57 33.84
N THR A 19 0.38 2.69 35.16
CA THR A 19 1.36 2.16 36.11
C THR A 19 0.64 1.25 37.10
N ALA A 20 1.19 0.07 37.36
CA ALA A 20 0.76 -0.79 38.46
C ALA A 20 1.77 -0.78 39.60
N THR A 21 1.29 -0.87 40.83
CA THR A 21 2.14 -1.16 41.98
C THR A 21 2.47 -2.65 41.99
N THR A 22 3.75 -3.01 42.02
CA THR A 22 4.19 -4.40 42.12
C THR A 22 3.99 -4.93 43.53
N THR A 23 3.93 -6.25 43.70
CA THR A 23 3.80 -6.92 45.01
C THR A 23 4.91 -6.54 46.01
N GLY A 24 6.05 -6.00 45.52
CA GLY A 24 7.15 -5.47 46.34
C GLY A 24 7.12 -3.95 46.59
N GLY A 25 6.04 -3.24 46.23
CA GLY A 25 5.89 -1.80 46.46
C GLY A 25 6.55 -0.87 45.42
N GLY A 26 7.06 -1.41 44.31
CA GLY A 26 7.60 -0.62 43.20
C GLY A 26 6.52 -0.24 42.17
N THR A 27 6.84 0.64 41.22
CA THR A 27 5.95 0.96 40.08
C THR A 27 6.37 0.19 38.82
N ALA A 28 5.42 -0.45 38.15
CA ALA A 28 5.60 -1.12 36.86
C ALA A 28 4.84 -0.35 35.78
N LEU A 29 5.47 -0.10 34.64
CA LEU A 29 4.80 0.47 33.47
C LEU A 29 3.87 -0.60 32.87
N LEU A 30 2.57 -0.39 33.00
CA LEU A 30 1.55 -1.17 32.33
C LEU A 30 1.26 -0.57 30.96
N GLY A 31 1.62 -1.35 29.94
CA GLY A 31 0.98 -1.24 28.63
C GLY A 31 1.60 -0.22 27.69
N ASN A 32 2.23 -0.74 26.64
CA ASN A 32 1.94 -0.42 25.24
C ASN A 32 2.96 -1.19 24.36
N PRO A 33 2.95 -2.54 24.41
CA PRO A 33 4.00 -3.32 23.75
C PRO A 33 3.96 -3.09 22.23
N ALA A 34 5.13 -2.88 21.64
CA ALA A 34 5.30 -2.88 20.20
C ALA A 34 5.03 -4.29 19.65
N GLY A 35 4.46 -4.38 18.46
CA GLY A 35 4.24 -5.63 17.77
C GLY A 35 4.07 -5.46 16.26
N ASN A 36 4.04 -6.58 15.58
CA ASN A 36 3.80 -6.61 14.14
C ASN A 36 2.35 -6.22 13.84
N LYS A 37 2.15 -5.51 12.72
CA LYS A 37 0.84 -5.22 12.13
C LYS A 37 0.68 -6.03 10.84
N SER A 38 -0.50 -5.93 10.23
CA SER A 38 -0.78 -6.60 8.96
C SER A 38 0.25 -6.21 7.89
N VAL A 39 0.69 -7.20 7.12
CA VAL A 39 1.48 -7.00 5.91
C VAL A 39 0.54 -6.53 4.81
N SER A 40 0.94 -5.54 4.02
CA SER A 40 0.20 -5.13 2.82
C SER A 40 1.00 -5.45 1.55
N LEU A 41 0.30 -5.93 0.53
CA LEU A 41 0.84 -6.12 -0.81
C LEU A 41 0.22 -5.07 -1.71
N ASN A 42 1.01 -4.06 -2.09
CA ASN A 42 0.50 -2.90 -2.84
C ASN A 42 0.55 -3.19 -4.35
N PHE A 43 1.68 -3.73 -4.82
CA PHE A 43 1.90 -4.07 -6.22
C PHE A 43 2.49 -5.47 -6.34
N ALA A 44 2.05 -6.26 -7.32
CA ALA A 44 2.64 -7.57 -7.61
C ALA A 44 2.29 -8.03 -9.02
N TRP A 45 3.18 -7.83 -9.99
CA TRP A 45 2.91 -8.18 -11.39
C TRP A 45 4.14 -8.65 -12.15
N ILE A 46 3.88 -9.40 -13.21
CA ILE A 46 4.86 -9.80 -14.24
C ILE A 46 4.43 -9.22 -15.58
N GLN A 47 5.39 -8.77 -16.39
CA GLN A 47 5.15 -8.33 -17.76
C GLN A 47 6.13 -8.98 -18.74
N LEU A 48 5.58 -9.59 -19.79
CA LEU A 48 6.28 -10.30 -20.85
C LEU A 48 5.80 -9.78 -22.21
N GLY A 49 6.71 -9.25 -23.04
CA GLY A 49 6.38 -8.82 -24.40
C GLY A 49 5.20 -7.83 -24.50
N GLY A 50 5.04 -6.95 -23.50
CA GLY A 50 3.92 -6.00 -23.44
C GLY A 50 2.74 -6.45 -22.58
N LEU A 51 2.49 -7.76 -22.44
CA LEU A 51 1.41 -8.29 -21.60
C LEU A 51 1.79 -8.28 -20.13
N ARG A 52 1.02 -7.59 -19.29
CA ARG A 52 1.13 -7.57 -17.82
C ARG A 52 -0.07 -8.26 -17.18
N VAL A 53 0.23 -9.09 -16.18
CA VAL A 53 -0.78 -9.75 -15.32
C VAL A 53 -0.34 -9.64 -13.86
N GLY A 54 -1.28 -9.34 -12.96
CA GLY A 54 -1.02 -9.32 -11.52
C GLY A 54 -1.93 -8.36 -10.75
N LYS A 55 -1.41 -7.81 -9.66
CA LYS A 55 -2.03 -6.75 -8.87
C LYS A 55 -1.37 -5.41 -9.16
N ASP A 56 -2.17 -4.42 -9.48
CA ASP A 56 -1.76 -3.04 -9.74
C ASP A 56 -2.96 -2.11 -9.48
N GLU A 57 -2.75 -0.81 -9.60
CA GLU A 57 -3.84 0.16 -9.53
C GLU A 57 -4.70 0.15 -10.80
N SER A 58 -5.93 0.64 -10.69
CA SER A 58 -6.84 0.70 -11.84
C SER A 58 -6.26 1.52 -12.99
N ALA A 59 -6.31 0.99 -14.20
CA ALA A 59 -5.90 1.71 -15.41
C ALA A 59 -6.66 3.03 -15.59
N PHE A 60 -7.90 3.12 -15.11
CA PHE A 60 -8.68 4.37 -15.12
C PHE A 60 -8.05 5.46 -14.23
N ASN A 61 -7.47 5.07 -13.09
CA ASN A 61 -6.82 6.00 -12.17
C ASN A 61 -5.45 6.40 -12.69
N THR A 62 -4.65 5.44 -13.15
CA THR A 62 -3.27 5.73 -13.58
C THR A 62 -3.23 6.51 -14.90
N PHE A 63 -4.17 6.26 -15.82
CA PHE A 63 -4.17 6.91 -17.14
C PHE A 63 -4.44 8.41 -17.06
N ILE A 64 -5.32 8.84 -16.15
CA ILE A 64 -5.67 10.26 -15.96
C ILE A 64 -4.71 10.99 -15.00
N GLY A 65 -3.78 10.27 -14.36
CA GLY A 65 -2.89 10.83 -13.35
C GLY A 65 -3.57 11.03 -11.99
N TYR A 66 -4.35 10.05 -11.54
CA TYR A 66 -5.06 10.06 -10.25
C TYR A 66 -6.05 11.24 -10.16
N ALA A 67 -6.27 11.81 -8.98
CA ALA A 67 -7.06 13.03 -8.82
C ALA A 67 -6.28 14.32 -9.16
N GLY A 68 -5.10 14.21 -9.80
CA GLY A 68 -4.25 15.34 -10.19
C GLY A 68 -3.47 15.96 -9.01
N ASN A 69 -2.99 17.19 -9.19
CA ASN A 69 -2.14 17.87 -8.20
C ASN A 69 -2.95 18.51 -7.07
N VAL A 70 -3.63 17.71 -6.26
CA VAL A 70 -4.36 18.17 -5.08
C VAL A 70 -3.71 17.63 -3.80
N ILE A 71 -3.69 18.44 -2.74
CA ILE A 71 -3.02 18.12 -1.47
C ILE A 71 -3.71 16.94 -0.75
N GLN A 72 -5.03 16.79 -0.92
CA GLN A 72 -5.81 15.66 -0.43
C GLN A 72 -6.70 15.13 -1.54
N ASP A 73 -6.17 14.18 -2.28
CA ASP A 73 -6.82 13.62 -3.45
C ASP A 73 -7.93 12.59 -3.10
N THR A 74 -7.89 12.05 -1.87
CA THR A 74 -8.84 11.06 -1.35
C THR A 74 -10.16 11.64 -0.84
N ILE A 75 -10.32 12.97 -0.84
CA ILE A 75 -11.60 13.62 -0.50
C ILE A 75 -12.63 13.41 -1.61
N VAL A 76 -12.18 13.33 -2.86
CA VAL A 76 -13.02 13.01 -4.01
C VAL A 76 -12.77 11.54 -4.36
N PRO A 77 -13.78 10.66 -4.31
CA PRO A 77 -13.58 9.26 -4.67
C PRO A 77 -13.17 9.14 -6.14
N TYR A 78 -12.02 8.50 -6.42
CA TYR A 78 -11.56 8.22 -7.77
C TYR A 78 -11.00 6.79 -7.84
N GLY A 79 -11.82 5.86 -8.33
CA GLY A 79 -11.47 4.46 -8.58
C GLY A 79 -10.85 3.68 -7.41
N ASP A 80 -10.46 2.44 -7.71
CA ASP A 80 -9.83 1.53 -6.74
C ASP A 80 -8.31 1.48 -6.93
N PHE A 81 -7.57 1.43 -5.83
CA PHE A 81 -6.11 1.28 -5.81
C PHE A 81 -5.64 -0.17 -5.73
N ASP A 82 -6.53 -1.09 -5.33
CA ASP A 82 -6.25 -2.51 -5.19
C ASP A 82 -7.00 -3.30 -6.25
N THR A 83 -6.45 -3.38 -7.47
CA THR A 83 -7.10 -4.11 -8.57
C THR A 83 -6.27 -5.29 -9.07
N ASN A 84 -6.94 -6.34 -9.54
CA ASN A 84 -6.29 -7.35 -10.38
C ASN A 84 -6.31 -6.83 -11.82
N VAL A 85 -5.17 -6.89 -12.49
CA VAL A 85 -5.00 -6.35 -13.83
C VAL A 85 -4.59 -7.43 -14.80
N VAL A 86 -5.14 -7.31 -16.01
CA VAL A 86 -4.65 -7.93 -17.24
C VAL A 86 -4.62 -6.82 -18.27
N GLN A 87 -3.43 -6.41 -18.68
CA GLN A 87 -3.25 -5.28 -19.59
C GLN A 87 -2.14 -5.55 -20.59
N TYR A 88 -2.24 -4.97 -21.78
CA TYR A 88 -1.22 -5.05 -22.81
C TYR A 88 -0.71 -3.64 -23.12
N TYR A 89 0.61 -3.52 -23.26
CA TYR A 89 1.27 -2.30 -23.70
C TYR A 89 2.09 -2.60 -24.96
N PHE A 90 1.66 -2.02 -26.06
CA PHE A 90 2.31 -2.02 -27.36
C PHE A 90 3.15 -0.75 -27.53
N ASP A 91 4.39 -0.92 -27.99
CA ASP A 91 5.24 0.19 -28.41
C ASP A 91 5.87 -0.18 -29.75
N ALA A 92 5.57 0.60 -30.79
CA ALA A 92 6.09 0.37 -32.13
C ALA A 92 7.45 1.05 -32.39
N GLY A 93 8.01 1.77 -31.40
CA GLY A 93 9.30 2.47 -31.53
C GLY A 93 9.26 3.68 -32.47
N ASN A 94 8.07 4.11 -32.90
CA ASN A 94 7.82 5.22 -33.82
C ASN A 94 7.05 6.38 -33.16
N GLY A 95 6.94 6.38 -31.83
CA GLY A 95 6.19 7.37 -31.08
C GLY A 95 4.69 7.05 -30.90
N PHE A 96 4.20 5.91 -31.40
CA PHE A 96 2.87 5.41 -31.10
C PHE A 96 2.94 4.19 -30.17
N SER A 97 2.11 4.23 -29.12
CA SER A 97 1.89 3.12 -28.19
C SER A 97 0.40 2.89 -27.95
N ALA A 98 0.02 1.67 -27.62
CA ALA A 98 -1.37 1.27 -27.33
C ALA A 98 -1.45 0.36 -26.10
#